data_AF-A0A6I9QYA8-F1
#
_entry.id   AF-A0A6I9QYA8-F1
#
_cell.length_a   1.000
_cell.length_b   1.000
_cell.length_c   1.000
_cell.angle_alpha   90.00
_cell.angle_beta   90.00
_cell.angle_gamma   90.00
#
_symmetry.space_group_name_H-M   'P 1'
#
loop_
_entity.id
_entity.type
_entity.pdbx_description
1 polymer ?
#
loop_
_entity_poly.entity_id
_entity_poly.type
_entity_poly.pdbx_seq_one_letter_code
_entity_poly.pdbx_strand_id
1 'polypeptide(L)'
;MMAKKTMVEEEGRKTEGDQGEEGGGDGGSGVRTAETMLRVVPMGLCLAALVLMLKNAQVNDFGSVSYADLTPFRYLVYANGFCAGYSLLSASCTALPRPNTLSRSWLLFFFDQVFTYVILAAGTVSAELMYLAYNGDEAVTWSKECGVFDSFCQRATASIGITFGAVACYALLSLLSSYRLFSTYEAPLPFVGKTGLEIAAFPR
;
A
#
# COMPACT_ATOMS: atom_id res chain seq x y z
N MET A 1 53.77 48.17 -22.33
CA MET A 1 52.67 49.17 -22.40
C MET A 1 51.41 48.45 -21.93
N MET A 2 50.94 48.65 -20.69
CA MET A 2 50.00 49.72 -20.26
C MET A 2 48.65 49.63 -21.02
N ALA A 3 47.43 49.72 -20.49
CA ALA A 3 46.75 49.65 -19.19
C ALA A 3 45.27 50.03 -19.45
N LYS A 4 44.31 49.53 -18.63
CA LYS A 4 42.96 50.11 -18.34
C LYS A 4 41.91 50.22 -19.47
N LYS A 5 40.59 50.37 -19.27
CA LYS A 5 39.52 50.14 -18.23
C LYS A 5 38.29 50.91 -18.76
N THR A 6 37.07 50.58 -18.28
CA THR A 6 35.83 51.42 -18.22
C THR A 6 35.06 51.62 -19.55
N MET A 7 33.73 51.70 -19.68
CA MET A 7 32.51 51.68 -18.84
C MET A 7 31.31 51.74 -19.87
N VAL A 8 30.16 51.06 -19.70
CA VAL A 8 28.82 51.62 -19.31
C VAL A 8 28.18 52.52 -20.41
N GLU A 9 26.90 52.47 -20.83
CA GLU A 9 25.60 52.24 -20.18
C GLU A 9 24.47 52.00 -21.23
N GLU A 10 23.41 51.33 -20.75
CA GLU A 10 21.95 51.45 -21.02
C GLU A 10 21.35 51.84 -22.38
N GLU A 11 20.38 51.00 -22.79
CA GLU A 11 18.97 51.41 -22.93
C GLU A 11 18.09 50.21 -22.49
N GLY A 12 17.08 50.27 -21.63
CA GLY A 12 16.39 51.43 -21.07
C GLY A 12 14.86 51.37 -21.19
N ARG A 13 14.21 50.27 -20.75
CA ARG A 13 12.93 50.21 -19.99
C ARG A 13 11.63 50.86 -20.55
N LYS A 14 10.53 50.06 -20.57
CA LYS A 14 9.19 50.23 -19.88
C LYS A 14 8.14 49.35 -20.59
N THR A 15 7.18 48.66 -19.94
CA THR A 15 6.30 49.00 -18.79
C THR A 15 5.69 47.67 -18.26
N GLU A 16 5.78 47.28 -16.98
CA GLU A 16 4.73 47.38 -15.92
C GLU A 16 3.27 47.49 -16.46
N GLY A 17 2.26 46.71 -16.06
CA GLY A 17 2.04 45.63 -15.09
C GLY A 17 0.51 45.41 -14.96
N ASP A 18 0.03 44.23 -14.54
CA ASP A 18 -1.02 44.06 -13.50
C ASP A 18 -1.37 42.57 -13.19
N GLN A 19 -1.12 42.20 -11.93
CA GLN A 19 -1.80 41.30 -10.97
C GLN A 19 -2.43 39.92 -11.29
N GLY A 20 -2.11 38.97 -10.38
CA GLY A 20 -2.89 37.79 -9.96
C GLY A 20 -2.44 36.47 -10.61
N GLU A 21 -2.03 35.39 -9.95
CA GLU A 21 -2.19 34.91 -8.58
C GLU A 21 -0.94 34.11 -8.15
N GLU A 22 -0.63 34.17 -6.85
CA GLU A 22 0.27 33.24 -6.17
C GLU A 22 -0.33 31.83 -6.15
N GLY A 23 0.48 30.80 -6.45
CA GLY A 23 -0.04 29.43 -6.47
C GLY A 23 1.03 28.33 -6.58
N GLY A 24 1.74 28.08 -5.47
CA GLY A 24 2.10 26.72 -5.04
C GLY A 24 3.04 25.90 -5.91
N GLY A 25 4.35 26.14 -5.78
CA GLY A 25 5.39 25.16 -6.12
C GLY A 25 5.46 23.99 -5.12
N ASP A 26 4.37 23.25 -4.90
CA ASP A 26 4.27 22.12 -3.95
C ASP A 26 3.61 20.85 -4.56
N GLY A 27 3.31 20.84 -5.87
CA GLY A 27 2.62 19.70 -6.49
C GLY A 27 3.48 18.43 -6.62
N GLY A 28 4.80 18.57 -6.78
CA GLY A 28 5.71 17.44 -7.03
C GLY A 28 6.30 16.81 -5.77
N SER A 29 6.40 17.55 -4.67
CA SER A 29 6.82 17.10 -3.34
C SER A 29 5.69 16.36 -2.64
N GLY A 30 4.49 16.95 -2.64
CA GLY A 30 3.32 16.40 -1.95
C GLY A 30 2.90 15.01 -2.46
N VAL A 31 2.90 14.80 -3.78
CA VAL A 31 2.53 13.50 -4.38
C VAL A 31 3.53 12.40 -4.01
N ARG A 32 4.84 12.71 -4.01
CA ARG A 32 5.88 11.76 -3.61
C ARG A 32 5.81 11.43 -2.13
N THR A 33 5.57 12.43 -1.29
CA THR A 33 5.38 12.24 0.16
C THR A 33 4.14 11.38 0.43
N ALA A 34 3.00 11.67 -0.19
CA ALA A 34 1.78 10.88 -0.04
C ALA A 34 1.97 9.42 -0.47
N GLU A 35 2.69 9.19 -1.58
CA GLU A 35 2.99 7.83 -2.07
C GLU A 35 3.87 7.04 -1.10
N THR A 36 4.88 7.69 -0.51
CA THR A 36 5.72 7.04 0.51
C THR A 36 4.95 6.73 1.78
N MET A 37 4.11 7.65 2.26
CA MET A 37 3.27 7.44 3.45
C MET A 37 2.31 6.28 3.24
N LEU A 38 1.71 6.18 2.05
CA LEU A 38 0.76 5.11 1.73
C LEU A 38 1.41 3.72 1.75
N ARG A 39 2.74 3.62 1.55
CA ARG A 39 3.47 2.34 1.67
C ARG A 39 3.97 2.04 3.08
N VAL A 40 4.19 3.07 3.91
CA VAL A 40 4.68 2.89 5.28
C VAL A 40 3.55 2.55 6.26
N VAL A 41 2.36 3.10 6.08
CA VAL A 41 1.19 2.81 6.93
C VAL A 41 0.84 1.32 6.99
N PRO A 42 0.65 0.59 5.86
CA PRO A 42 0.35 -0.84 5.91
C PRO A 42 1.48 -1.66 6.54
N MET A 43 2.75 -1.25 6.39
CA MET A 43 3.87 -1.88 7.09
C MET A 43 3.69 -1.81 8.60
N GLY A 44 3.38 -0.63 9.14
CA GLY A 44 3.15 -0.44 10.57
C GLY A 44 1.97 -1.26 11.09
N LEU A 45 0.86 -1.29 10.34
CA LEU A 45 -0.32 -2.07 10.69
C LEU A 45 -0.02 -3.59 10.68
N CYS A 46 0.65 -4.09 9.64
CA CYS A 46 1.03 -5.49 9.57
C CYS A 46 1.98 -5.91 10.68
N LEU A 47 2.97 -5.08 11.02
CA LEU A 47 3.88 -5.35 12.14
C LEU A 47 3.14 -5.32 13.48
N ALA A 48 2.23 -4.38 13.69
CA ALA A 48 1.42 -4.31 14.90
C ALA A 48 0.54 -5.55 15.07
N ALA A 49 -0.21 -5.93 14.02
CA ALA A 49 -1.02 -7.15 14.01
C ALA A 49 -0.16 -8.40 14.26
N LEU A 50 0.97 -8.52 13.56
CA LEU A 50 1.90 -9.65 13.72
C LEU A 50 2.41 -9.76 15.16
N VAL A 51 2.89 -8.67 15.75
CA VAL A 51 3.42 -8.68 17.13
C VAL A 51 2.33 -8.99 18.14
N LEU A 52 1.12 -8.44 17.97
CA LEU A 52 -0.01 -8.72 18.84
C LEU A 52 -0.40 -10.20 18.80
N MET A 53 -0.51 -10.79 17.61
CA MET A 53 -0.88 -12.20 17.46
C MET A 53 0.23 -13.15 17.93
N LEU A 54 1.50 -12.85 17.65
CA LEU A 54 2.64 -13.65 18.13
C LEU A 54 2.72 -13.71 19.66
N LYS A 55 2.30 -12.65 20.34
CA LYS A 55 2.23 -12.58 21.80
C LYS A 55 0.92 -13.12 22.36
N ASN A 56 0.04 -13.65 21.50
CA ASN A 56 -1.26 -14.14 21.92
C ASN A 56 -1.16 -15.59 22.38
N ALA A 57 -1.04 -15.77 23.69
CA ALA A 57 -1.14 -17.04 24.37
C ALA A 57 -1.82 -16.83 25.73
N GLN A 58 -2.61 -17.81 26.18
CA GLN A 58 -3.29 -17.78 27.47
C GLN A 58 -3.28 -19.19 28.08
N VAL A 59 -3.07 -19.25 29.39
CA VAL A 59 -3.12 -20.48 30.19
C VAL A 59 -4.10 -20.26 31.34
N ASN A 60 -5.00 -21.20 31.56
CA ASN A 60 -5.99 -21.21 32.64
C ASN A 60 -6.21 -22.65 33.17
N ASP A 61 -7.11 -22.81 34.14
CA ASP A 61 -7.41 -24.12 34.75
C ASP A 61 -8.02 -25.14 33.77
N PHE A 62 -8.54 -24.67 32.63
CA PHE A 62 -9.16 -25.50 31.59
C PHE A 62 -8.17 -25.91 30.49
N GLY A 63 -6.99 -25.28 30.42
CA GLY A 63 -5.95 -25.64 29.47
C GLY A 63 -5.06 -24.47 29.04
N SER A 64 -4.28 -24.70 27.99
CA SER A 64 -3.43 -23.69 27.35
C SER A 64 -3.82 -23.52 25.89
N VAL A 65 -3.97 -22.27 25.45
CA VAL A 65 -4.21 -21.93 24.04
C VAL A 65 -3.18 -20.91 23.57
N SER A 66 -2.64 -21.15 22.39
CA SER A 66 -1.71 -20.27 21.71
C SER A 66 -2.15 -20.02 20.26
N TYR A 67 -1.71 -18.90 19.68
CA TYR A 67 -1.89 -18.65 18.25
C TYR A 67 -1.31 -19.78 17.38
N ALA A 68 -0.29 -20.49 17.88
CA ALA A 68 0.37 -21.58 17.18
C ALA A 68 -0.47 -22.86 17.09
N ASP A 69 -1.50 -22.99 17.93
CA ASP A 69 -2.39 -24.16 17.92
C ASP A 69 -3.48 -24.03 16.84
N LEU A 70 -3.73 -22.81 16.37
CA LEU A 70 -4.81 -22.48 15.44
C LEU A 70 -4.26 -22.13 14.06
N THR A 71 -4.49 -23.00 13.07
CA THR A 71 -4.02 -22.81 11.69
C THR A 71 -4.40 -21.45 11.10
N PRO A 72 -5.64 -20.92 11.27
CA PRO A 72 -6.00 -19.59 10.77
C PRO A 72 -5.09 -18.47 11.32
N PHE A 73 -4.72 -18.55 12.59
CA PHE A 73 -3.85 -17.54 13.22
C PHE A 73 -2.40 -17.66 12.81
N ARG A 74 -1.90 -18.87 12.59
CA ARG A 74 -0.58 -19.08 11.97
C ARG A 74 -0.54 -18.46 10.57
N TYR A 75 -1.58 -18.71 9.78
CA TYR A 75 -1.69 -18.12 8.45
C TYR A 75 -1.76 -16.60 8.50
N LEU A 76 -2.53 -16.01 9.43
CA LEU A 76 -2.58 -14.57 9.68
C LEU A 76 -1.21 -13.97 10.01
N VAL A 77 -0.42 -14.64 10.87
CA VAL A 77 0.94 -14.21 11.22
C VAL A 77 1.85 -14.26 9.99
N TYR A 78 1.84 -15.36 9.23
CA TYR A 78 2.67 -15.46 8.02
C TYR A 78 2.26 -14.42 6.96
N ALA A 79 0.97 -14.21 6.74
CA ALA A 79 0.46 -13.21 5.79
C ALA A 79 0.90 -11.79 6.18
N ASN A 80 0.73 -11.39 7.45
CA ASN A 80 1.19 -10.09 7.94
C ASN A 80 2.72 -9.94 7.82
N GLY A 81 3.48 -11.01 8.07
CA GLY A 81 4.93 -11.02 7.91
C GLY A 81 5.37 -10.81 6.46
N PHE A 82 4.78 -11.52 5.51
CA PHE A 82 5.05 -11.34 4.09
C PHE A 82 4.67 -9.94 3.61
N CYS A 83 3.53 -9.41 4.06
CA CYS A 83 3.08 -8.05 3.73
C CYS A 83 4.03 -6.98 4.29
N ALA A 84 4.50 -7.12 5.54
CA ALA A 84 5.49 -6.22 6.11
C ALA A 84 6.81 -6.24 5.32
N GLY A 85 7.29 -7.44 4.94
CA GLY A 85 8.48 -7.61 4.11
C GLY A 85 8.33 -6.99 2.71
N TYR A 86 7.17 -7.20 2.08
CA TYR A 86 6.84 -6.58 0.79
C TYR A 86 6.82 -5.05 0.88
N SER A 87 6.19 -4.49 1.92
CA SER A 87 6.11 -3.04 2.13
C SER A 87 7.50 -2.41 2.29
N LEU A 88 8.39 -3.09 3.01
CA LEU A 88 9.78 -2.65 3.15
C LEU A 88 10.53 -2.68 1.82
N LEU A 89 10.35 -3.76 1.04
CA LEU A 89 10.98 -3.91 -0.28
C LEU A 89 10.46 -2.86 -1.26
N SER A 90 9.16 -2.61 -1.29
CA SER A 90 8.53 -1.64 -2.20
C SER A 90 8.95 -0.21 -1.84
N ALA A 91 8.97 0.14 -0.55
CA ALA A 91 9.50 1.42 -0.06
C ALA A 91 10.98 1.61 -0.45
N SER A 92 11.81 0.59 -0.23
CA SER A 92 13.24 0.62 -0.60
C SER A 92 13.45 0.80 -2.11
N CYS A 93 12.64 0.13 -2.94
CA CYS A 93 12.70 0.28 -4.39
C CYS A 93 12.33 1.70 -4.82
N THR A 94 11.39 2.36 -4.13
CA THR A 94 10.97 3.73 -4.46
C THR A 94 11.95 4.80 -3.98
N ALA A 95 12.72 4.53 -2.92
CA ALA A 95 13.76 5.43 -2.44
C ALA A 95 14.98 5.50 -3.38
N LEU A 96 15.24 4.43 -4.15
CA LEU A 96 16.34 4.39 -5.10
C LEU A 96 15.94 5.06 -6.43
N PRO A 97 16.67 6.10 -6.89
CA PRO A 97 16.39 6.76 -8.17
C PRO A 97 16.75 5.80 -9.31
N ARG A 98 15.75 5.06 -9.79
CA ARG A 98 15.85 4.16 -10.95
C ARG A 98 14.76 4.52 -11.96
N PRO A 99 15.05 4.46 -13.27
CA PRO A 99 14.05 4.70 -14.30
C PRO A 99 12.90 3.71 -14.14
N ASN A 100 11.67 4.22 -14.20
CA ASN A 100 10.49 3.39 -14.03
C ASN A 100 10.20 2.67 -15.36
N THR A 101 10.64 1.42 -15.47
CA THR A 101 10.37 0.60 -16.65
C THR A 101 8.94 0.05 -16.60
N LEU A 102 8.36 -0.25 -17.78
CA LEU A 102 7.02 -0.85 -17.90
C LEU A 102 6.91 -2.15 -17.07
N SER A 103 7.94 -3.00 -17.18
CA SER A 103 8.02 -4.25 -16.42
C SER A 103 7.95 -4.03 -14.90
N ARG A 104 8.57 -2.96 -14.38
CA ARG A 104 8.56 -2.64 -12.95
C ARG A 104 7.18 -2.19 -12.46
N SER A 105 6.48 -1.36 -13.22
CA SER A 105 5.14 -0.89 -12.84
C SER A 105 4.12 -2.04 -12.83
N TRP A 106 4.24 -2.94 -13.81
CA TRP A 106 3.39 -4.14 -13.86
C TRP A 106 3.70 -5.12 -12.72
N LEU A 107 4.98 -5.29 -12.37
CA LEU A 107 5.38 -6.13 -11.24
C LEU A 107 4.87 -5.59 -9.90
N LEU A 108 4.94 -4.27 -9.68
CA LEU A 108 4.39 -3.63 -8.49
C LEU A 108 2.87 -3.85 -8.38
N PHE A 109 2.14 -3.59 -9.46
CA PHE A 109 0.69 -3.83 -9.53
C PHE A 109 0.33 -5.30 -9.24
N PHE A 110 1.05 -6.25 -9.85
CA PHE A 110 0.81 -7.68 -9.61
C PHE A 110 1.04 -8.06 -8.15
N PHE A 111 2.15 -7.64 -7.55
CA PHE A 111 2.41 -7.94 -6.15
C PHE A 111 1.44 -7.23 -5.20
N ASP A 112 1.09 -5.96 -5.45
CA ASP A 112 0.08 -5.23 -4.68
C ASP A 112 -1.24 -6.02 -4.64
N GLN A 113 -1.66 -6.54 -5.79
CA GLN A 113 -2.87 -7.34 -5.89
C GLN A 113 -2.78 -8.69 -5.16
N VAL A 114 -1.66 -9.41 -5.33
CA VAL A 114 -1.42 -10.69 -4.65
C VAL A 114 -1.42 -10.53 -3.13
N PHE A 115 -0.69 -9.54 -2.59
CA PHE A 115 -0.62 -9.31 -1.16
C PHE A 115 -1.96 -8.86 -0.59
N THR A 116 -2.74 -8.05 -1.34
CA THR A 116 -4.11 -7.68 -0.96
C THR A 116 -5.00 -8.91 -0.76
N TYR A 117 -4.97 -9.87 -1.70
CA TYR A 117 -5.78 -11.08 -1.58
C TYR A 117 -5.30 -12.02 -0.49
N VAL A 118 -3.98 -12.17 -0.32
CA VAL A 118 -3.40 -13.02 0.75
C VAL A 118 -3.79 -12.49 2.12
N ILE A 119 -3.67 -11.18 2.36
CA ILE A 119 -3.97 -10.60 3.67
C ILE A 119 -5.48 -10.60 3.95
N LEU A 120 -6.30 -10.37 2.92
CA LEU A 120 -7.76 -10.48 3.03
C LEU A 120 -8.18 -11.91 3.37
N ALA A 121 -7.68 -12.91 2.65
CA ALA A 121 -8.00 -14.32 2.92
C ALA A 121 -7.62 -14.71 4.36
N ALA A 122 -6.44 -14.27 4.82
CA ALA A 122 -5.97 -14.54 6.18
C ALA A 122 -6.83 -13.86 7.25
N GLY A 123 -7.23 -12.60 7.02
CA GLY A 123 -8.16 -11.87 7.88
C GLY A 123 -9.52 -12.54 7.96
N THR A 124 -10.09 -12.91 6.81
CA THR A 124 -11.41 -13.56 6.73
C THR A 124 -11.42 -14.91 7.45
N VAL A 125 -10.49 -15.82 7.16
CA VAL A 125 -10.47 -17.14 7.82
C VAL A 125 -10.26 -17.03 9.34
N SER A 126 -9.50 -16.02 9.78
CA SER A 126 -9.32 -15.74 11.21
C SER A 126 -10.58 -15.14 11.85
N ALA A 127 -11.31 -14.31 11.12
CA ALA A 127 -12.57 -13.73 11.56
C ALA A 127 -13.65 -14.81 11.69
N GLU A 128 -13.74 -15.73 10.74
CA GLU A 128 -14.66 -16.89 10.81
C GLU A 128 -14.36 -17.77 12.03
N LEU A 129 -13.08 -18.07 12.28
CA LEU A 129 -12.69 -18.82 13.49
C LEU A 129 -13.08 -18.07 14.76
N MET A 130 -12.92 -16.74 14.80
CA MET A 130 -13.36 -15.94 15.95
C MET A 130 -14.86 -15.88 16.09
N TYR A 131 -15.60 -15.81 14.99
CA TYR A 131 -17.04 -15.88 15.01
C TYR A 131 -17.52 -17.18 15.68
N LEU A 132 -16.93 -18.32 15.31
CA LEU A 132 -17.22 -19.62 15.94
C LEU A 132 -16.81 -19.64 17.42
N ALA A 133 -15.67 -19.08 17.79
CA ALA A 133 -15.24 -19.07 19.20
C ALA A 133 -16.13 -18.20 20.10
N TYR A 134 -16.73 -17.11 19.58
CA TYR A 134 -17.64 -16.26 20.34
C TYR A 134 -19.09 -16.75 20.36
N ASN A 135 -19.57 -17.38 19.30
CA ASN A 135 -20.98 -17.76 19.17
C ASN A 135 -21.22 -19.26 19.33
N GLY A 136 -20.22 -20.09 19.05
CA GLY A 136 -20.39 -21.54 18.89
C GLY A 136 -21.14 -21.89 17.61
N ASP A 137 -21.26 -23.20 17.36
CA ASP A 137 -22.14 -23.76 16.32
C ASP A 137 -22.56 -25.17 16.72
N GLU A 138 -23.85 -25.36 17.03
CA GLU A 138 -24.40 -26.65 17.44
C GLU A 138 -24.35 -27.70 16.32
N ALA A 139 -24.46 -27.28 15.05
CA ALA A 139 -24.50 -28.21 13.91
C ALA A 139 -23.17 -28.96 13.72
N VAL A 140 -22.05 -28.31 14.07
CA VAL A 140 -20.71 -28.91 14.04
C VAL A 140 -20.15 -29.19 15.44
N THR A 141 -20.97 -29.07 16.49
CA THR A 141 -20.58 -29.29 17.90
C THR A 141 -19.43 -28.38 18.35
N TRP A 142 -19.36 -27.15 17.83
CA TRP A 142 -18.35 -26.17 18.23
C TRP A 142 -18.82 -25.38 19.45
N SER A 143 -18.08 -25.49 20.55
CA SER A 143 -18.36 -24.79 21.81
C SER A 143 -17.90 -23.33 21.80
N LYS A 144 -18.56 -22.50 22.62
CA LYS A 144 -18.18 -21.10 22.84
C LYS A 144 -16.94 -21.02 23.73
N GLU A 145 -15.76 -20.96 23.12
CA GLU A 145 -14.46 -20.94 23.81
C GLU A 145 -14.10 -19.58 24.42
N CYS A 146 -14.55 -18.47 23.83
CA CYS A 146 -14.16 -17.13 24.28
C CYS A 146 -14.72 -16.74 25.66
N GLY A 147 -15.67 -17.50 26.20
CA GLY A 147 -16.09 -17.34 27.60
C GLY A 147 -15.00 -17.77 28.61
N VAL A 148 -14.16 -18.73 28.23
CA VAL A 148 -13.10 -19.31 29.06
C VAL A 148 -11.75 -18.63 28.77
N PHE A 149 -11.52 -18.24 27.52
CA PHE A 149 -10.29 -17.62 27.02
C PHE A 149 -10.48 -16.16 26.57
N ASP A 150 -11.16 -15.35 27.38
CA ASP A 150 -11.54 -13.97 27.01
C ASP A 150 -10.34 -13.09 26.61
N SER A 151 -9.25 -13.08 27.39
CA SER A 151 -8.07 -12.26 27.05
C SER A 151 -7.43 -12.66 25.73
N PHE A 152 -7.39 -13.96 25.41
CA PHE A 152 -6.87 -14.46 24.14
C PHE A 152 -7.76 -14.01 22.98
N CYS A 153 -9.08 -14.13 23.14
CA CYS A 153 -10.05 -13.73 22.13
C CYS A 153 -10.04 -12.21 21.88
N GLN A 154 -9.97 -11.38 22.92
CA GLN A 154 -9.89 -9.92 22.76
C GLN A 154 -8.63 -9.50 21.99
N ARG A 155 -7.48 -10.09 22.31
CA ARG A 155 -6.21 -9.83 21.60
C ARG A 155 -6.26 -10.32 20.15
N ALA A 156 -6.83 -11.51 19.91
CA ALA A 156 -7.02 -12.05 18.57
C ALA A 156 -7.92 -11.13 17.74
N THR A 157 -9.08 -10.72 18.27
CA THR A 157 -10.01 -9.80 17.61
C THR A 157 -9.34 -8.46 17.28
N ALA A 158 -8.57 -7.89 18.22
CA ALA A 158 -7.83 -6.66 17.96
C ALA A 158 -6.81 -6.82 16.82
N SER A 159 -6.04 -7.91 16.81
CA SER A 159 -5.09 -8.22 15.73
C SER A 159 -5.78 -8.41 14.38
N ILE A 160 -6.93 -9.08 14.34
CA ILE A 160 -7.73 -9.28 13.12
C ILE A 160 -8.26 -7.93 12.62
N GLY A 161 -8.77 -7.07 13.51
CA GLY A 161 -9.23 -5.73 13.18
C GLY A 161 -8.12 -4.87 12.55
N ILE A 162 -6.92 -4.89 13.13
CA ILE A 162 -5.74 -4.21 12.56
C ILE A 162 -5.39 -4.78 11.17
N THR A 163 -5.50 -6.10 11.00
CA THR A 163 -5.26 -6.75 9.70
C THR A 163 -6.26 -6.26 8.64
N PHE A 164 -7.54 -6.10 8.97
CA PHE A 164 -8.52 -5.49 8.05
C PHE A 164 -8.21 -4.02 7.73
N GLY A 165 -7.66 -3.28 8.69
CA GLY A 165 -7.10 -1.95 8.42
C GLY A 165 -5.98 -2.00 7.38
N ALA A 166 -5.05 -2.97 7.50
CA ALA A 166 -4.00 -3.17 6.50
C ALA A 166 -4.56 -3.56 5.13
N VAL A 167 -5.59 -4.42 5.09
CA VAL A 167 -6.30 -4.80 3.85
C VAL A 167 -6.84 -3.56 3.13
N ALA A 168 -7.47 -2.63 3.86
CA ALA A 168 -7.97 -1.38 3.28
C ALA A 168 -6.84 -0.53 2.69
N CYS A 169 -5.70 -0.41 3.37
CA CYS A 169 -4.52 0.27 2.84
C CYS A 169 -3.99 -0.38 1.56
N TYR A 170 -3.90 -1.72 1.52
CA TYR A 170 -3.46 -2.46 0.33
C TYR A 170 -4.44 -2.34 -0.83
N ALA A 171 -5.75 -2.33 -0.57
CA ALA A 171 -6.75 -2.08 -1.59
C ALA A 171 -6.59 -0.69 -2.22
N LEU A 172 -6.33 0.34 -1.42
CA LEU A 172 -6.05 1.70 -1.92
C LEU A 172 -4.75 1.76 -2.73
N LEU A 173 -3.71 1.05 -2.31
CA LEU A 173 -2.45 0.92 -3.07
C LEU A 173 -2.71 0.25 -4.43
N SER A 174 -3.46 -0.85 -4.47
CA SER A 174 -3.80 -1.53 -5.73
C SER A 174 -4.58 -0.61 -6.66
N LEU A 175 -5.58 0.13 -6.15
CA LEU A 175 -6.36 1.08 -6.94
C LEU A 175 -5.47 2.18 -7.53
N LEU A 176 -4.59 2.79 -6.73
CA LEU A 176 -3.68 3.84 -7.21
C LEU A 176 -2.64 3.30 -8.19
N SER A 177 -2.11 2.10 -7.95
CA SER A 177 -1.20 1.41 -8.84
C SER A 177 -1.86 1.15 -10.20
N SER A 178 -3.11 0.67 -10.19
CA SER A 178 -3.92 0.48 -11.40
C SER A 178 -4.20 1.80 -12.13
N TYR A 179 -4.60 2.85 -11.41
CA TYR A 179 -4.88 4.16 -11.98
C TYR A 179 -3.65 4.72 -12.68
N ARG A 180 -2.47 4.65 -12.04
CA ARG A 180 -1.21 5.10 -12.63
C ARG A 180 -0.81 4.28 -13.85
N LEU A 181 -1.02 2.97 -13.80
CA LEU A 181 -0.80 2.09 -14.93
C LEU A 181 -1.69 2.58 -16.09
N PHE A 182 -3.00 2.58 -15.93
CA PHE A 182 -3.94 2.91 -17.01
C PHE A 182 -3.89 4.37 -17.48
N SER A 183 -3.69 5.35 -16.59
CA SER A 183 -3.60 6.77 -16.96
C SER A 183 -2.36 7.08 -17.80
N THR A 184 -1.27 6.35 -17.57
CA THR A 184 -0.04 6.49 -18.37
C THR A 184 -0.18 5.82 -19.74
N TYR A 185 -1.17 4.92 -19.90
CA TYR A 185 -1.47 4.20 -21.14
C TYR A 185 -2.76 4.67 -21.81
N GLU A 186 -3.24 5.90 -21.55
CA GLU A 186 -4.26 6.49 -22.40
C GLU A 186 -3.76 6.40 -23.84
N ALA A 187 -4.48 5.61 -24.64
CA ALA A 187 -4.01 5.14 -25.93
C ALA A 187 -3.60 6.36 -26.78
N PRO A 188 -2.51 6.29 -27.56
CA PRO A 188 -2.29 7.29 -28.59
C PRO A 188 -3.58 7.36 -29.42
N LEU A 189 -4.34 8.44 -29.27
CA LEU A 189 -5.46 8.69 -30.16
C LEU A 189 -4.86 8.61 -31.57
N PRO A 190 -5.42 7.78 -32.47
CA PRO A 190 -4.98 7.83 -33.85
C PRO A 190 -5.15 9.28 -34.28
N PHE A 191 -4.04 9.94 -34.60
CA PHE A 191 -4.09 11.30 -35.12
C PHE A 191 -4.83 11.18 -36.45
N VAL A 192 -6.12 11.53 -36.44
CA VAL A 192 -6.90 11.72 -37.66
C VAL A 192 -6.40 13.03 -38.26
N GLY A 193 -5.20 12.97 -38.86
CA GLY A 193 -4.79 13.95 -39.85
C GLY A 193 -5.84 13.92 -40.96
N LYS A 194 -6.18 15.09 -41.51
CA LYS A 194 -7.18 15.26 -42.57
C LYS A 194 -6.94 14.44 -43.84
N THR A 195 -5.89 13.64 -43.89
CA THR A 195 -5.52 12.73 -44.97
C THR A 195 -5.02 11.42 -44.38
N GLY A 196 -5.87 10.39 -44.37
CA GLY A 196 -5.47 8.98 -44.34
C GLY A 196 -4.97 8.42 -43.00
N LEU A 197 -5.49 7.23 -42.68
CA LEU A 197 -5.19 6.43 -41.50
C LEU A 197 -3.73 5.91 -41.53
N GLU A 198 -2.80 6.50 -40.76
CA GLU A 198 -1.52 5.85 -40.47
C GLU A 198 -1.67 4.89 -39.28
N ILE A 199 -1.68 3.59 -39.57
CA ILE A 199 -1.57 2.53 -38.57
C ILE A 199 -0.08 2.37 -38.26
N ALA A 200 0.34 2.73 -37.05
CA ALA A 200 1.68 2.46 -36.56
C ALA A 200 1.94 0.94 -36.57
N ALA A 201 2.68 0.46 -37.57
CA ALA A 201 3.11 -0.93 -37.66
C ALA A 201 4.25 -1.19 -36.65
N PHE A 202 4.07 -2.19 -35.79
CA PHE A 202 5.13 -2.71 -34.92
C PHE A 202 6.19 -3.47 -35.75
N PRO A 203 7.49 -3.33 -35.44
CA PRO A 203 8.52 -4.15 -36.08
C PRO A 203 8.48 -5.59 -35.53
N ARG A 204 8.63 -6.56 -36.44
CA ARG A 204 8.71 -8.01 -36.15
C ARG A 204 9.95 -8.39 -35.36
#